data_AF-A0A2M6XYE2-F1
#
_entry.id   AF-A0A2M6XYE2-F1
#
_cell.length_a   1.000
_cell.length_b   1.000
_cell.length_c   1.000
_cell.angle_alpha   90.00
_cell.angle_beta   90.00
_cell.angle_gamma   90.00
#
_symmetry.space_group_name_H-M   'P 1'
#
loop_
_entity.id
_entity.type
_entity.pdbx_description
1 polymer ?
#
loop_
_entity_poly.entity_id
_entity_poly.type
_entity_poly.pdbx_seq_one_letter_code
_entity_poly.pdbx_strand_id
1 'polypeptide(L)'
;MKKIKFTLLNCLLFLALAPALAAGGFGMRWVETEVILDRDGKAQVSYAVRWKVSGGQLHGFYFEGFMETPVFDMTRAYAVDGRDNRYALEIKKLSDRKYDVVLAGGKAFTNGEITYFFRYAADLQASGNLTQTMAGDKRLAVFNWAPVQWDDRLEHQALVVRFPAVLSSPEVDEGVLSGLYFRTEKFVNAAYRMDYPTVKNAAGKDIFSVRFFRKSLTSRYHFQVQLYIDAANFDLKTMAYGGLAKGAPARTQYMPVQEKYFLNRYFPGSMLSGAPLGRGQTILLVIALSAAFVLLPLVIMAVKHKAMLTAQAGISAVNWDGTEWTPPKTQLSTFRVTGKIAKNLSPIEAGVLLGLPLSDMLGLMVANMERKGVLKVRGYSPLSVERQPGISTSNDPYETALLASIGPDGAIDQPGAESAIKTLAAGLEQKLWDCDLEATRKYYRAEVDRRGRQAPETDGGYYWGGYHRHYHRDINPVYDRASLAGSDLKASLPADFGAGFDSFRTSAMCYEGAFANSACHDACHSACHDACHSACHSACHSACHGACHGACVSSGH
;
A
#
# COMPACT_ATOMS: atom_id res chain seq x y z
N MET A 1 21.05 14.15 -5.34
CA MET A 1 20.96 12.95 -6.22
C MET A 1 20.57 11.64 -5.52
N LYS A 2 20.85 11.42 -4.22
CA LYS A 2 20.42 10.21 -3.50
C LYS A 2 18.90 10.08 -3.31
N LYS A 3 18.17 11.19 -3.12
CA LYS A 3 16.70 11.19 -3.01
C LYS A 3 16.02 10.73 -4.31
N ILE A 4 16.51 11.18 -5.47
CA ILE A 4 15.94 10.84 -6.79
C ILE A 4 16.06 9.34 -7.11
N LYS A 5 17.16 8.68 -6.71
CA LYS A 5 17.34 7.23 -6.91
C LYS A 5 16.40 6.39 -6.03
N PHE A 6 16.11 6.85 -4.82
CA PHE A 6 15.15 6.18 -3.92
C PHE A 6 13.70 6.39 -4.40
N THR A 7 13.38 7.54 -4.99
CA THR A 7 12.06 7.81 -5.58
C THR A 7 11.86 7.04 -6.89
N LEU A 8 12.90 6.89 -7.73
CA LEU A 8 12.84 6.08 -8.96
C LEU A 8 12.69 4.59 -8.67
N LEU A 9 13.42 4.07 -7.67
CA LEU A 9 13.32 2.66 -7.29
C LEU A 9 11.95 2.33 -6.69
N ASN A 10 11.37 3.24 -5.90
CA ASN A 10 9.99 3.10 -5.41
C ASN A 10 8.96 3.27 -6.52
N CYS A 11 9.16 4.18 -7.50
CA CYS A 11 8.28 4.28 -8.68
C CYS A 11 8.34 3.04 -9.58
N LEU A 12 9.51 2.42 -9.73
CA LEU A 12 9.69 1.16 -10.45
C LEU A 12 9.08 -0.04 -9.70
N LEU A 13 9.13 -0.05 -8.36
CA LEU A 13 8.40 -1.04 -7.55
C LEU A 13 6.87 -0.86 -7.66
N PHE A 14 6.38 0.38 -7.70
CA PHE A 14 4.97 0.68 -7.94
C PHE A 14 4.53 0.35 -9.38
N LEU A 15 5.41 0.48 -10.39
CA LEU A 15 5.14 0.05 -11.76
C LEU A 15 5.16 -1.48 -11.92
N ALA A 16 5.98 -2.21 -11.16
CA ALA A 16 5.98 -3.67 -11.15
C ALA A 16 4.76 -4.27 -10.44
N LEU A 17 4.09 -3.50 -9.58
CA LEU A 17 2.77 -3.80 -8.99
C LEU A 17 1.59 -3.35 -9.88
N ALA A 18 1.85 -2.75 -11.04
CA ALA A 18 0.82 -2.21 -11.93
C ALA A 18 0.31 -3.12 -13.08
N PRO A 19 0.41 -4.47 -13.11
CA PRO A 19 -0.35 -5.25 -14.08
C PRO A 19 -1.75 -5.67 -13.58
N ALA A 20 -2.30 -5.05 -12.53
CA ALA A 20 -3.68 -5.33 -12.07
C ALA A 20 -4.73 -4.31 -12.58
N LEU A 21 -4.33 -3.19 -13.17
CA LEU A 21 -5.27 -2.12 -13.59
C LEU A 21 -5.57 -2.10 -15.10
N ALA A 22 -5.00 -3.03 -15.86
CA ALA A 22 -5.44 -3.36 -17.22
C ALA A 22 -5.79 -4.85 -17.34
N ALA A 23 -6.27 -5.46 -16.25
CA ALA A 23 -6.84 -6.80 -16.31
C ALA A 23 -8.13 -6.70 -17.13
N GLY A 24 -8.10 -7.27 -18.34
CA GLY A 24 -9.28 -7.36 -19.14
C GLY A 24 -10.39 -8.09 -18.36
N GLY A 25 -11.53 -7.42 -18.20
CA GLY A 25 -12.64 -7.89 -17.38
C GLY A 25 -13.78 -8.43 -18.24
N PHE A 26 -14.54 -9.37 -17.69
CA PHE A 26 -15.84 -9.77 -18.22
C PHE A 26 -16.88 -9.59 -17.12
N GLY A 27 -18.08 -9.19 -17.50
CA GLY A 27 -19.19 -9.00 -16.58
C GLY A 27 -20.53 -9.22 -17.26
N MET A 28 -21.47 -9.79 -16.52
CA MET A 28 -22.83 -10.02 -16.98
C MET A 28 -23.61 -8.71 -17.03
N ARG A 29 -24.26 -8.42 -18.15
CA ARG A 29 -25.08 -7.21 -18.33
C ARG A 29 -26.52 -7.43 -17.91
N TRP A 30 -27.15 -8.46 -18.46
CA TRP A 30 -28.56 -8.75 -18.21
C TRP A 30 -28.89 -10.22 -18.42
N VAL A 31 -29.99 -10.63 -17.81
CA VAL A 31 -30.51 -12.00 -17.91
C VAL A 31 -32.00 -11.95 -18.20
N GLU A 32 -32.41 -12.63 -19.25
CA GLU A 32 -33.80 -12.83 -19.58
C GLU A 32 -34.13 -14.31 -19.50
N THR A 33 -35.23 -14.62 -18.83
CA THR A 33 -35.66 -15.98 -18.56
C THR A 33 -37.08 -16.17 -19.03
N GLU A 34 -37.32 -17.25 -19.74
CA GLU A 34 -38.65 -17.65 -20.19
C GLU A 34 -38.99 -19.02 -19.63
N VAL A 35 -40.16 -19.11 -18.99
CA VAL A 35 -40.71 -20.34 -18.42
C VAL A 35 -41.97 -20.68 -19.18
N ILE A 36 -41.98 -21.84 -19.84
CA ILE A 36 -43.15 -22.39 -20.51
C ILE A 36 -43.69 -23.51 -19.63
N LEU A 37 -44.89 -23.33 -19.09
CA LEU A 37 -45.54 -24.30 -18.22
C LEU A 37 -46.46 -25.23 -19.02
N ASP A 38 -46.31 -26.53 -18.81
CA ASP A 38 -47.19 -27.55 -19.35
C ASP A 38 -48.30 -27.91 -18.34
N ARG A 39 -49.40 -28.51 -18.84
CA ARG A 39 -50.55 -28.90 -18.00
C ARG A 39 -50.17 -29.94 -16.94
N ASP A 40 -49.19 -30.79 -17.20
CA ASP A 40 -48.74 -31.86 -16.30
C ASP A 40 -47.82 -31.39 -15.16
N GLY A 41 -47.52 -30.08 -15.12
CA GLY A 41 -46.68 -29.46 -14.10
C GLY A 41 -45.18 -29.47 -14.42
N LYS A 42 -44.80 -29.95 -15.61
CA LYS A 42 -43.46 -29.75 -16.15
C LYS A 42 -43.32 -28.36 -16.74
N ALA A 43 -42.07 -27.93 -16.88
CA ALA A 43 -41.76 -26.66 -17.48
C ALA A 43 -40.51 -26.76 -18.36
N GLN A 44 -40.50 -25.97 -19.41
CA GLN A 44 -39.30 -25.65 -20.17
C GLN A 44 -38.82 -24.26 -19.77
N VAL A 45 -37.58 -24.16 -19.27
CA VAL A 45 -36.95 -22.91 -18.89
C VAL A 45 -35.86 -22.56 -19.91
N SER A 46 -35.94 -21.38 -20.50
CA SER A 46 -34.97 -20.86 -21.46
C SER A 46 -34.29 -19.62 -20.90
N TYR A 47 -32.97 -19.55 -21.01
CA TYR A 47 -32.15 -18.45 -20.53
C TYR A 47 -31.47 -17.76 -21.71
N ALA A 48 -31.52 -16.43 -21.71
CA ALA A 48 -30.68 -15.56 -22.51
C ALA A 48 -29.80 -14.73 -21.55
N VAL A 49 -28.50 -15.00 -21.56
CA VAL A 49 -27.53 -14.38 -20.64
C VAL A 49 -26.54 -13.56 -21.44
N ARG A 50 -26.56 -12.24 -21.30
CA ARG A 50 -25.62 -11.36 -22.01
C ARG A 50 -24.41 -10.98 -21.15
N TRP A 51 -23.23 -11.15 -21.74
CA TRP A 51 -21.95 -10.77 -21.17
C TRP A 51 -21.31 -9.65 -21.98
N LYS A 52 -20.58 -8.77 -21.29
CA LYS A 52 -19.66 -7.80 -21.86
C LYS A 52 -18.24 -8.20 -21.48
N VAL A 53 -17.36 -8.30 -22.48
CA VAL A 53 -15.97 -8.71 -22.32
C VAL A 53 -15.07 -7.62 -22.87
N SER A 54 -14.09 -7.21 -22.08
CA SER A 54 -13.10 -6.19 -22.45
C SER A 54 -11.71 -6.74 -22.14
N GLY A 55 -11.09 -7.46 -23.08
CA GLY A 55 -9.71 -7.95 -22.95
C GLY A 55 -9.51 -9.19 -22.07
N GLY A 56 -10.57 -9.75 -21.48
CA GLY A 56 -10.53 -11.00 -20.72
C GLY A 56 -10.91 -12.22 -21.59
N GLN A 57 -10.48 -13.43 -21.24
CA GLN A 57 -10.86 -14.65 -21.95
C GLN A 57 -12.11 -15.28 -21.31
N LEU A 58 -13.29 -15.00 -21.87
CA LEU A 58 -14.54 -15.62 -21.42
C LEU A 58 -14.73 -16.97 -22.12
N HIS A 59 -14.57 -18.05 -21.36
CA HIS A 59 -14.86 -19.40 -21.82
C HIS A 59 -16.29 -19.86 -21.52
N GLY A 60 -16.87 -19.36 -20.44
CA GLY A 60 -18.14 -19.85 -19.92
C GLY A 60 -18.41 -19.37 -18.51
N PHE A 61 -19.43 -19.94 -17.87
CA PHE A 61 -19.81 -19.62 -16.50
C PHE A 61 -20.47 -20.82 -15.82
N TYR A 62 -20.49 -20.78 -14.48
CA TYR A 62 -21.19 -21.78 -13.68
C TYR A 62 -22.67 -21.44 -13.56
N PHE A 63 -23.50 -22.48 -13.69
CA PHE A 63 -24.93 -22.42 -13.47
C PHE A 63 -25.27 -23.25 -12.22
N GLU A 64 -25.65 -22.56 -11.13
CA GLU A 64 -25.96 -23.16 -9.82
C GLU A 64 -27.10 -22.40 -9.12
N GLY A 65 -27.70 -23.01 -8.08
CA GLY A 65 -28.75 -22.36 -7.27
C GLY A 65 -30.18 -22.62 -7.73
N PHE A 66 -30.41 -23.58 -8.64
CA PHE A 66 -31.74 -24.06 -9.02
C PHE A 66 -32.30 -25.05 -7.97
N MET A 67 -33.63 -25.10 -7.82
CA MET A 67 -34.31 -25.99 -6.85
C MET A 67 -34.78 -27.30 -7.47
N GLU A 68 -34.96 -27.29 -8.79
CA GLU A 68 -35.39 -28.40 -9.64
C GLU A 68 -34.22 -29.28 -10.13
N THR A 69 -34.52 -30.37 -10.85
CA THR A 69 -33.49 -31.16 -11.54
C THR A 69 -33.51 -30.83 -13.04
N PRO A 70 -32.59 -30.00 -13.55
CA PRO A 70 -32.61 -29.55 -14.94
C PRO A 70 -32.11 -30.65 -15.90
N VAL A 71 -32.84 -30.85 -17.00
CA VAL A 71 -32.42 -31.67 -18.14
C VAL A 71 -32.17 -30.76 -19.34
N PHE A 72 -30.90 -30.49 -19.64
CA PHE A 72 -30.50 -29.53 -20.67
C PHE A 72 -30.72 -30.06 -22.10
N ASP A 73 -31.18 -29.18 -22.99
CA ASP A 73 -31.21 -29.45 -24.42
C ASP A 73 -29.89 -29.02 -25.08
N MET A 74 -28.97 -29.98 -25.19
CA MET A 74 -27.64 -29.77 -25.75
C MET A 74 -27.66 -29.39 -27.24
N THR A 75 -28.70 -29.75 -27.98
CA THR A 75 -28.78 -29.51 -29.44
C THR A 75 -29.12 -28.05 -29.77
N ARG A 76 -29.81 -27.37 -28.85
CA ARG A 76 -30.30 -26.00 -29.02
C ARG A 76 -29.59 -25.01 -28.09
N ALA A 77 -28.47 -25.39 -27.50
CA ALA A 77 -27.61 -24.53 -26.69
C ALA A 77 -26.51 -23.90 -27.56
N TYR A 78 -26.48 -22.57 -27.64
CA TYR A 78 -25.52 -21.82 -28.45
C TYR A 78 -25.29 -20.42 -27.87
N ALA A 79 -24.17 -19.79 -28.21
CA ALA A 79 -23.91 -18.38 -27.96
C ALA A 79 -23.78 -17.60 -29.27
N VAL A 80 -24.15 -16.33 -29.24
CA VAL A 80 -24.07 -15.40 -30.39
C VAL A 80 -23.36 -14.13 -29.95
N ASP A 81 -22.35 -13.70 -30.71
CA ASP A 81 -21.66 -12.42 -30.46
C ASP A 81 -22.32 -11.24 -31.19
N GLY A 82 -21.85 -10.02 -30.92
CA GLY A 82 -22.34 -8.80 -31.59
C GLY A 82 -22.08 -8.73 -33.10
N ARG A 83 -21.45 -9.74 -33.72
CA ARG A 83 -21.22 -9.86 -35.16
C ARG A 83 -22.02 -11.04 -35.76
N ASP A 84 -22.99 -11.57 -35.01
CA ASP A 84 -23.80 -12.73 -35.36
C ASP A 84 -23.01 -14.04 -35.56
N ASN A 85 -21.78 -14.15 -35.03
CA ASN A 85 -21.08 -15.42 -35.04
C ASN A 85 -21.68 -16.36 -34.00
N ARG A 86 -21.98 -17.59 -34.43
CA ARG A 86 -22.59 -18.60 -33.58
C ARG A 86 -21.54 -19.56 -33.02
N TYR A 87 -21.57 -19.77 -31.71
CA TYR A 87 -20.71 -20.70 -30.99
C TYR A 87 -21.58 -21.80 -30.37
N ALA A 88 -21.19 -23.06 -30.52
CA ALA A 88 -21.86 -24.15 -29.81
C ALA A 88 -21.50 -24.11 -28.32
N LEU A 89 -22.41 -24.57 -27.46
CA LEU A 89 -22.17 -24.69 -26.02
C LEU A 89 -21.96 -26.14 -25.60
N GLU A 90 -21.05 -26.35 -24.66
CA GLU A 90 -20.84 -27.60 -23.97
C GLU A 90 -21.25 -27.41 -22.50
N ILE A 91 -22.27 -28.13 -22.05
CA ILE A 91 -22.79 -28.05 -20.68
C ILE A 91 -22.37 -29.33 -19.94
N LYS A 92 -21.47 -29.20 -18.96
CA LYS A 92 -20.96 -30.33 -18.17
C LYS A 92 -21.57 -30.33 -16.77
N LYS A 93 -22.06 -31.49 -16.35
CA LYS A 93 -22.51 -31.68 -14.96
C LYS A 93 -21.29 -31.84 -14.07
N LEU A 94 -21.09 -30.90 -13.13
CA LEU A 94 -20.02 -30.97 -12.13
C LEU A 94 -20.51 -31.62 -10.83
N SER A 95 -21.75 -31.34 -10.44
CA SER A 95 -22.43 -31.95 -9.29
C SER A 95 -23.94 -31.94 -9.49
N ASP A 96 -24.71 -32.47 -8.55
CA ASP A 96 -26.18 -32.45 -8.60
C ASP A 96 -26.79 -31.04 -8.59
N ARG A 97 -26.03 -30.02 -8.18
CA ARG A 97 -26.49 -28.63 -8.08
C ARG A 97 -25.63 -27.63 -8.86
N LYS A 98 -24.71 -28.12 -9.70
CA LYS A 98 -23.77 -27.25 -10.43
C LYS A 98 -23.48 -27.80 -11.82
N TYR A 99 -23.67 -26.92 -12.80
CA TYR A 99 -23.32 -27.16 -14.20
C TYR A 99 -22.29 -26.12 -14.66
N ASP A 100 -21.42 -26.54 -15.56
CA ASP A 100 -20.44 -25.69 -16.24
C ASP A 100 -20.92 -25.46 -17.67
N VAL A 101 -21.20 -24.20 -18.04
CA VAL A 101 -21.70 -23.81 -19.36
C VAL A 101 -20.58 -23.10 -20.10
N VAL A 102 -19.94 -23.80 -21.04
CA VAL A 102 -18.75 -23.29 -21.75
C VAL A 102 -18.93 -23.28 -23.27
N LEU A 103 -18.15 -22.44 -23.95
CA LEU A 103 -18.02 -22.46 -25.41
C LEU A 103 -17.34 -23.77 -25.85
N ALA A 104 -17.98 -24.50 -26.75
CA ALA A 104 -17.48 -25.79 -27.22
C ALA A 104 -16.13 -25.64 -27.95
N GLY A 105 -15.29 -26.66 -27.82
CA GLY A 105 -13.98 -26.73 -28.48
C GLY A 105 -12.91 -25.83 -27.86
N GLY A 106 -13.03 -25.49 -26.57
CA GLY A 106 -12.02 -24.70 -25.83
C GLY A 106 -11.90 -23.25 -26.29
N LYS A 107 -12.90 -22.74 -27.02
CA LYS A 107 -12.90 -21.37 -27.53
C LYS A 107 -13.05 -20.36 -26.39
N ALA A 108 -12.46 -19.18 -26.57
CA ALA A 108 -12.59 -18.05 -25.66
C ALA A 108 -13.10 -16.83 -26.43
N PHE A 109 -14.03 -16.10 -25.85
CA PHE A 109 -14.46 -14.80 -26.35
C PHE A 109 -13.69 -13.69 -25.63
N THR A 110 -13.07 -12.78 -26.39
CA THR A 110 -12.05 -11.87 -25.84
C THR A 110 -12.43 -10.38 -25.83
N ASN A 111 -13.36 -9.96 -26.68
CA ASN A 111 -13.75 -8.55 -26.77
C ASN A 111 -15.14 -8.37 -27.39
N GLY A 112 -15.99 -7.56 -26.76
CA GLY A 112 -17.32 -7.21 -27.23
C GLY A 112 -18.44 -7.76 -26.35
N GLU A 113 -19.62 -7.96 -26.93
CA GLU A 113 -20.76 -8.57 -26.26
C GLU A 113 -21.06 -9.96 -26.83
N ILE A 114 -21.42 -10.89 -25.95
CA ILE A 114 -21.84 -12.25 -26.31
C ILE A 114 -23.06 -12.65 -25.49
N THR A 115 -24.04 -13.28 -26.14
CA THR A 115 -25.28 -13.74 -25.51
C THR A 115 -25.35 -15.26 -25.55
N TYR A 116 -25.48 -15.89 -24.40
CA TYR A 116 -25.63 -17.34 -24.26
C TYR A 116 -27.10 -17.70 -24.21
N PHE A 117 -27.51 -18.61 -25.09
CA PHE A 117 -28.85 -19.17 -25.15
C PHE A 117 -28.79 -20.65 -24.80
N PHE A 118 -29.45 -21.02 -23.72
CA PHE A 118 -29.59 -22.42 -23.32
C PHE A 118 -30.96 -22.64 -22.68
N ARG A 119 -31.40 -23.89 -22.69
CA ARG A 119 -32.71 -24.26 -22.17
C ARG A 119 -32.67 -25.62 -21.52
N TYR A 120 -33.50 -25.82 -20.52
CA TYR A 120 -33.67 -27.11 -19.85
C TYR A 120 -35.14 -27.40 -19.58
N ALA A 121 -35.47 -28.68 -19.51
CA ALA A 121 -36.74 -29.16 -19.00
C ALA A 121 -36.60 -29.48 -17.50
N ALA A 122 -37.64 -29.20 -16.74
CA ALA A 122 -37.71 -29.49 -15.31
C ALA A 122 -39.14 -29.83 -14.89
N ASP A 123 -39.28 -30.65 -13.85
CA ASP A 123 -40.57 -30.93 -13.21
C ASP A 123 -40.75 -29.98 -12.02
N LEU A 124 -41.54 -28.91 -12.22
CA LEU A 124 -41.78 -27.90 -11.20
C LEU A 124 -42.82 -28.33 -10.16
N GLN A 125 -43.62 -29.34 -10.49
CA GLN A 125 -44.54 -29.96 -9.55
C GLN A 125 -43.79 -30.85 -8.55
N ALA A 126 -42.85 -31.66 -9.04
CA ALA A 126 -42.00 -32.49 -8.19
C ALA A 126 -41.09 -31.66 -7.27
N SER A 127 -40.63 -30.48 -7.74
CA SER A 127 -39.83 -29.56 -6.91
C SER A 127 -40.68 -28.73 -5.93
N GLY A 128 -42.01 -28.79 -6.01
CA GLY A 128 -42.93 -28.03 -5.17
C GLY A 128 -43.08 -26.54 -5.55
N ASN A 129 -42.49 -26.12 -6.67
CA ASN A 129 -42.59 -24.74 -7.16
C ASN A 129 -43.93 -24.46 -7.84
N LEU A 130 -44.61 -25.51 -8.35
CA LEU A 130 -45.95 -25.46 -8.92
C LEU A 130 -46.85 -26.46 -8.20
N THR A 131 -47.86 -25.99 -7.48
CA THR A 131 -48.73 -26.83 -6.63
C THR A 131 -50.14 -26.24 -6.54
N GLN A 132 -51.11 -26.97 -6.02
CA GLN A 132 -52.47 -26.47 -5.81
C GLN A 132 -52.67 -25.87 -4.42
N THR A 133 -53.48 -24.83 -4.27
CA THR A 133 -53.89 -24.27 -2.98
C THR A 133 -55.40 -24.00 -2.96
N MET A 134 -55.95 -23.79 -1.77
CA MET A 134 -57.34 -23.37 -1.58
C MET A 134 -57.40 -21.90 -1.17
N ALA A 135 -58.23 -21.11 -1.86
CA ALA A 135 -58.59 -19.76 -1.47
C ALA A 135 -60.11 -19.74 -1.21
N GLY A 136 -60.49 -19.97 0.07
CA GLY A 136 -61.87 -20.30 0.42
C GLY A 136 -62.27 -21.64 -0.22
N ASP A 137 -63.37 -21.64 -0.98
CA ASP A 137 -63.88 -22.84 -1.67
C ASP A 137 -63.26 -23.06 -3.06
N LYS A 138 -62.40 -22.15 -3.53
CA LYS A 138 -61.79 -22.22 -4.87
C LYS A 138 -60.41 -22.82 -4.84
N ARG A 139 -60.14 -23.69 -5.82
CA ARG A 139 -58.83 -24.32 -6.02
C ARG A 139 -58.01 -23.50 -7.02
N LEU A 140 -56.82 -23.08 -6.62
CA LEU A 140 -55.89 -22.30 -7.45
C LEU A 140 -54.57 -23.04 -7.61
N ALA A 141 -53.91 -22.89 -8.76
CA ALA A 141 -52.51 -23.28 -8.93
C ALA A 141 -51.61 -22.14 -8.44
N VAL A 142 -50.69 -22.44 -7.53
CA VAL A 142 -49.65 -21.55 -7.03
C VAL A 142 -48.36 -21.84 -7.78
N PHE A 143 -47.79 -20.81 -8.38
CA PHE A 143 -46.44 -20.84 -8.91
C PHE A 143 -45.57 -19.94 -8.04
N ASN A 144 -44.65 -20.55 -7.29
CA ASN A 144 -43.66 -19.88 -6.47
C ASN A 144 -42.27 -20.32 -6.94
N TRP A 145 -41.59 -19.46 -7.68
CA TRP A 145 -40.31 -19.80 -8.31
C TRP A 145 -39.43 -18.57 -8.45
N ALA A 146 -38.11 -18.80 -8.50
CA ALA A 146 -37.11 -17.78 -8.74
C ALA A 146 -36.05 -18.31 -9.71
N PRO A 147 -35.64 -17.54 -10.73
CA PRO A 147 -34.43 -17.83 -11.49
C PRO A 147 -33.18 -17.91 -10.59
N VAL A 148 -32.13 -18.55 -11.10
CA VAL A 148 -30.82 -18.61 -10.42
C VAL A 148 -30.29 -17.21 -10.08
N GLN A 149 -29.56 -17.12 -8.97
CA GLN A 149 -28.92 -15.89 -8.53
C GLN A 149 -27.55 -15.74 -9.19
N TRP A 150 -27.23 -14.51 -9.61
CA TRP A 150 -25.99 -14.19 -10.29
C TRP A 150 -25.06 -13.40 -9.37
N ASP A 151 -23.77 -13.69 -9.40
CA ASP A 151 -22.77 -12.96 -8.61
C ASP A 151 -22.58 -11.51 -9.11
N ASP A 152 -22.80 -11.26 -10.39
CA ASP A 152 -22.67 -9.94 -10.99
C ASP A 152 -23.91 -9.06 -10.76
N ARG A 153 -23.70 -7.74 -10.77
CA ARG A 153 -24.81 -6.77 -10.79
C ARG A 153 -25.41 -6.71 -12.19
N LEU A 154 -26.73 -6.82 -12.29
CA LEU A 154 -27.43 -6.83 -13.58
C LEU A 154 -28.08 -5.47 -13.86
N GLU A 155 -27.97 -5.01 -15.09
CA GLU A 155 -28.69 -3.82 -15.59
C GLU A 155 -30.19 -4.04 -15.62
N HIS A 156 -30.61 -5.24 -16.04
CA HIS A 156 -31.99 -5.67 -15.95
C HIS A 156 -32.10 -7.20 -15.86
N GLN A 157 -33.25 -7.63 -15.33
CA GLN A 157 -33.69 -9.01 -15.38
C GLN A 157 -35.16 -9.04 -15.78
N ALA A 158 -35.48 -9.92 -16.72
CA ALA A 158 -36.85 -10.17 -17.17
C ALA A 158 -37.20 -11.64 -16.99
N LEU A 159 -38.42 -11.91 -16.51
CA LEU A 159 -38.99 -13.24 -16.41
C LEU A 159 -40.32 -13.25 -17.16
N VAL A 160 -40.44 -14.05 -18.21
CA VAL A 160 -41.70 -14.29 -18.91
C VAL A 160 -42.21 -15.68 -18.53
N VAL A 161 -43.42 -15.75 -17.98
CA VAL A 161 -44.09 -17.01 -17.65
C VAL A 161 -45.25 -17.20 -18.61
N ARG A 162 -45.23 -18.30 -19.37
CA ARG A 162 -46.28 -18.70 -20.31
C ARG A 162 -47.11 -19.81 -19.67
N PHE A 163 -48.41 -19.60 -19.57
CA PHE A 163 -49.34 -20.54 -18.94
C PHE A 163 -50.05 -21.39 -19.99
N PRO A 164 -50.47 -22.62 -19.65
CA PRO A 164 -51.29 -23.47 -20.52
C PRO A 164 -52.77 -23.03 -20.56
N ALA A 165 -53.02 -21.72 -20.52
CA ALA A 165 -54.35 -21.10 -20.59
C ALA A 165 -54.51 -20.41 -21.95
N VAL A 166 -55.50 -20.85 -22.74
CA VAL A 166 -55.78 -20.31 -24.07
C VAL A 166 -56.67 -19.07 -23.93
N LEU A 167 -56.29 -17.99 -24.62
CA LEU A 167 -57.05 -16.75 -24.65
C LEU A 167 -57.97 -16.69 -25.87
N SER A 168 -59.15 -16.09 -25.69
CA SER A 168 -60.10 -15.83 -26.79
C SER A 168 -59.78 -14.55 -27.58
N SER A 169 -58.99 -13.65 -26.99
CA SER A 169 -58.52 -12.38 -27.57
C SER A 169 -57.05 -12.17 -27.19
N PRO A 170 -56.22 -11.55 -28.06
CA PRO A 170 -54.82 -11.27 -27.76
C PRO A 170 -54.60 -10.19 -26.70
N GLU A 171 -55.58 -9.32 -26.47
CA GLU A 171 -55.51 -8.28 -25.43
C GLU A 171 -55.97 -8.83 -24.07
N VAL A 172 -55.15 -8.58 -23.04
CA VAL A 172 -55.43 -8.97 -21.66
C VAL A 172 -56.00 -7.77 -20.91
N ASP A 173 -57.31 -7.78 -20.68
CA ASP A 173 -58.01 -6.79 -19.85
C ASP A 173 -58.27 -7.32 -18.42
N GLU A 174 -58.84 -6.48 -17.56
CA GLU A 174 -59.21 -6.89 -16.19
C GLU A 174 -60.26 -8.01 -16.16
N GLY A 175 -61.07 -8.13 -17.21
CA GLY A 175 -62.06 -9.19 -17.37
C GLY A 175 -61.40 -10.55 -17.59
N VAL A 176 -60.39 -10.62 -18.46
CA VAL A 176 -59.57 -11.82 -18.72
C VAL A 176 -58.82 -12.23 -17.45
N LEU A 177 -58.20 -11.29 -16.74
CA LEU A 177 -57.49 -11.58 -15.49
C LEU A 177 -58.43 -12.10 -14.40
N SER A 178 -59.63 -11.53 -14.29
CA SER A 178 -60.66 -11.97 -13.35
C SER A 178 -61.21 -13.35 -13.72
N GLY A 179 -61.41 -13.62 -15.01
CA GLY A 179 -61.85 -14.92 -15.52
C GLY A 179 -60.84 -16.04 -15.29
N LEU A 180 -59.53 -15.74 -15.37
CA LEU A 180 -58.45 -16.69 -15.08
C LEU A 180 -58.12 -16.79 -13.58
N TYR A 181 -58.80 -16.01 -12.72
CA TYR A 181 -58.47 -15.86 -11.30
C TYR A 181 -56.98 -15.53 -11.07
N PHE A 182 -56.39 -14.74 -11.97
CA PHE A 182 -54.98 -14.38 -11.87
C PHE A 182 -54.74 -13.43 -10.70
N ARG A 183 -53.87 -13.83 -9.77
CA ARG A 183 -53.47 -13.01 -8.61
C ARG A 183 -51.96 -13.08 -8.41
N THR A 184 -51.39 -12.03 -7.86
CA THR A 184 -49.98 -11.94 -7.48
C THR A 184 -49.86 -11.49 -6.02
N GLU A 185 -48.79 -11.90 -5.36
CA GLU A 185 -48.50 -11.42 -4.00
C GLU A 185 -48.17 -9.92 -3.97
N LYS A 186 -48.45 -9.27 -2.83
CA LYS A 186 -48.20 -7.82 -2.66
C LYS A 186 -46.73 -7.45 -2.92
N PHE A 187 -45.80 -8.30 -2.50
CA PHE A 187 -44.36 -8.06 -2.68
C PHE A 187 -43.95 -8.11 -4.16
N VAL A 188 -44.60 -8.95 -4.97
CA VAL A 188 -44.33 -9.08 -6.41
C VAL A 188 -44.71 -7.77 -7.11
N ASN A 189 -45.89 -7.23 -6.79
CA ASN A 189 -46.38 -5.97 -7.36
C ASN A 189 -45.53 -4.76 -6.95
N ALA A 190 -44.99 -4.78 -5.73
CA ALA A 190 -44.08 -3.72 -5.26
C ALA A 190 -42.68 -3.83 -5.88
N ALA A 191 -42.22 -5.05 -6.19
CA ALA A 191 -40.86 -5.31 -6.62
C ALA A 191 -40.65 -5.27 -8.14
N TYR A 192 -41.67 -5.53 -8.95
CA TYR A 192 -41.54 -5.74 -10.39
C TYR A 192 -42.57 -4.97 -11.20
N ARG A 193 -42.18 -4.56 -12.40
CA ARG A 193 -43.11 -4.05 -13.42
C ARG A 193 -43.68 -5.24 -14.19
N MET A 194 -44.99 -5.30 -14.33
CA MET A 194 -45.68 -6.38 -15.03
C MET A 194 -46.20 -5.92 -16.38
N ASP A 195 -46.10 -6.80 -17.36
CA ASP A 195 -46.65 -6.63 -18.70
C ASP A 195 -47.20 -7.98 -19.20
N TYR A 196 -48.14 -7.97 -20.15
CA TYR A 196 -48.85 -9.15 -20.64
C TYR A 196 -48.59 -9.32 -22.14
N PRO A 197 -47.42 -9.85 -22.55
CA PRO A 197 -47.11 -9.96 -23.96
C PRO A 197 -48.01 -11.00 -24.65
N THR A 198 -48.44 -10.70 -25.88
CA THR A 198 -49.17 -11.65 -26.71
C THR A 198 -48.21 -12.73 -27.23
N VAL A 199 -48.47 -13.97 -26.86
CA VAL A 199 -47.64 -15.12 -27.22
C VAL A 199 -48.50 -16.23 -27.78
N LYS A 200 -48.05 -16.84 -28.88
CA LYS A 200 -48.70 -17.99 -29.50
C LYS A 200 -48.07 -19.30 -29.03
N ASN A 201 -48.89 -20.32 -28.80
CA ASN A 201 -48.41 -21.67 -28.56
C ASN A 201 -47.98 -22.37 -29.87
N ALA A 202 -47.45 -23.59 -29.76
CA ALA A 202 -47.06 -24.40 -30.93
C ALA A 202 -48.23 -24.72 -31.89
N ALA A 203 -49.48 -24.60 -31.42
CA ALA A 203 -50.71 -24.79 -32.20
C ALA A 203 -51.27 -23.47 -32.79
N GLY A 204 -50.54 -22.35 -32.69
CA GLY A 204 -50.93 -21.06 -33.25
C GLY A 204 -52.01 -20.29 -32.47
N LYS A 205 -52.42 -20.77 -31.29
CA LYS A 205 -53.41 -20.11 -30.42
C LYS A 205 -52.72 -19.15 -29.45
N ASP A 206 -53.35 -18.03 -29.16
CA ASP A 206 -52.88 -17.07 -28.15
C ASP A 206 -53.02 -17.68 -26.75
N ILE A 207 -51.95 -17.61 -25.97
CA ILE A 207 -51.89 -18.11 -24.60
C ILE A 207 -51.60 -16.98 -23.62
N PHE A 208 -52.09 -17.16 -22.40
CA PHE A 208 -51.83 -16.22 -21.32
C PHE A 208 -50.35 -16.22 -20.94
N SER A 209 -49.73 -15.05 -20.94
CA SER A 209 -48.35 -14.88 -20.53
C SER A 209 -48.15 -13.59 -19.73
N VAL A 210 -47.22 -13.64 -18.78
CA VAL A 210 -46.92 -12.52 -17.87
C VAL A 210 -45.42 -12.29 -17.84
N ARG A 211 -45.00 -11.05 -18.06
CA ARG A 211 -43.62 -10.61 -18.00
C ARG A 211 -43.38 -9.76 -16.76
N PHE A 212 -42.47 -10.21 -15.91
CA PHE A 212 -41.95 -9.47 -14.77
C PHE A 212 -40.61 -8.83 -15.13
N PHE A 213 -40.47 -7.54 -14.91
CA PHE A 213 -39.29 -6.79 -15.29
C PHE A 213 -38.77 -5.90 -14.17
N ARG A 214 -37.44 -5.91 -13.96
CA ARG A 214 -36.74 -5.03 -13.02
C ARG A 214 -35.44 -4.50 -13.63
N LYS A 215 -35.11 -3.24 -13.33
CA LYS A 215 -33.83 -2.61 -13.67
C LYS A 215 -32.93 -2.51 -12.43
N SER A 216 -31.62 -2.46 -12.67
CA SER A 216 -30.56 -2.19 -11.70
C SER A 216 -30.58 -3.13 -10.50
N LEU A 217 -30.34 -4.42 -10.74
CA LEU A 217 -30.30 -5.44 -9.70
C LEU A 217 -28.92 -5.47 -9.03
N THR A 218 -28.93 -5.71 -7.72
CA THR A 218 -27.70 -5.94 -6.95
C THR A 218 -27.13 -7.33 -7.22
N SER A 219 -25.87 -7.54 -6.86
CA SER A 219 -25.26 -8.88 -6.82
C SER A 219 -26.12 -9.81 -5.96
N ARG A 220 -26.27 -11.07 -6.40
CA ARG A 220 -27.06 -12.13 -5.77
C ARG A 220 -28.50 -11.73 -5.44
N TYR A 221 -29.12 -10.92 -6.30
CA TYR A 221 -30.51 -10.55 -6.12
C TYR A 221 -31.44 -11.76 -6.29
N HIS A 222 -32.33 -11.97 -5.32
CA HIS A 222 -33.31 -13.05 -5.35
C HIS A 222 -34.58 -12.62 -6.10
N PHE A 223 -34.67 -12.96 -7.40
CA PHE A 223 -35.81 -12.64 -8.26
C PHE A 223 -36.98 -13.62 -8.04
N GLN A 224 -37.60 -13.60 -6.87
CA GLN A 224 -38.72 -14.48 -6.55
C GLN A 224 -40.05 -13.93 -7.08
N VAL A 225 -40.86 -14.79 -7.71
CA VAL A 225 -42.25 -14.50 -8.08
C VAL A 225 -43.19 -15.51 -7.44
N GLN A 226 -44.32 -15.03 -6.94
CA GLN A 226 -45.40 -15.85 -6.43
C GLN A 226 -46.74 -15.38 -7.01
N LEU A 227 -47.37 -16.27 -7.75
CA LEU A 227 -48.58 -15.99 -8.52
C LEU A 227 -49.56 -17.16 -8.44
N TYR A 228 -50.82 -16.83 -8.68
CA TYR A 228 -51.97 -17.72 -8.57
C TYR A 228 -52.79 -17.64 -9.84
N ILE A 229 -53.29 -18.77 -10.30
CA ILE A 229 -54.20 -18.87 -11.45
C ILE A 229 -55.18 -20.02 -11.20
N ASP A 230 -56.32 -20.06 -11.90
CA ASP A 230 -57.26 -21.17 -11.79
C ASP A 230 -56.57 -22.53 -12.03
N ALA A 231 -56.75 -23.45 -11.08
CA ALA A 231 -56.20 -24.79 -11.14
C ALA A 231 -56.77 -25.61 -12.32
N ALA A 232 -57.92 -25.25 -12.88
CA ALA A 232 -58.50 -25.93 -14.05
C ALA A 232 -57.60 -25.89 -15.30
N ASN A 233 -56.65 -24.97 -15.36
CA ASN A 233 -55.65 -24.88 -16.43
C ASN A 233 -54.56 -25.95 -16.32
N PHE A 234 -54.44 -26.64 -15.18
CA PHE A 234 -53.41 -27.62 -14.91
C PHE A 234 -53.96 -28.95 -14.37
N ASP A 235 -53.28 -30.03 -14.69
CA ASP A 235 -53.59 -31.39 -14.23
C ASP A 235 -52.67 -31.79 -13.06
N LEU A 236 -52.52 -30.89 -12.07
CA LEU A 236 -51.67 -31.10 -10.89
C LEU A 236 -52.29 -32.08 -9.90
N LYS A 237 -51.43 -32.84 -9.21
CA LYS A 237 -51.75 -33.85 -8.21
C LYS A 237 -51.29 -33.45 -6.79
N THR A 238 -50.42 -32.46 -6.67
CA THR A 238 -49.89 -31.99 -5.39
C THR A 238 -50.68 -30.80 -4.85
N MET A 239 -50.93 -30.80 -3.53
CA MET A 239 -51.55 -29.70 -2.79
C MET A 239 -50.51 -29.06 -1.87
N ALA A 240 -50.52 -27.73 -1.76
CA ALA A 240 -49.77 -26.94 -0.79
C ALA A 240 -50.33 -27.20 0.62
N TYR A 241 -49.83 -28.23 1.29
CA TYR A 241 -50.17 -28.51 2.68
C TYR A 241 -49.48 -27.49 3.59
N GLY A 242 -50.20 -26.48 4.09
CA GLY A 242 -49.95 -25.69 5.32
C GLY A 242 -48.52 -25.23 5.64
N GLY A 243 -47.59 -25.23 4.69
CA GLY A 243 -46.15 -25.09 4.91
C GLY A 243 -45.59 -23.73 4.55
N LEU A 244 -46.38 -22.87 3.88
CA LEU A 244 -46.00 -21.49 3.55
C LEU A 244 -46.16 -20.52 4.74
N ALA A 245 -46.67 -20.99 5.89
CA ALA A 245 -46.77 -20.24 7.15
C ALA A 245 -45.79 -20.72 8.24
N LYS A 246 -44.94 -21.73 7.99
CA LYS A 246 -43.79 -21.99 8.84
C LYS A 246 -42.66 -21.08 8.37
N GLY A 247 -42.30 -20.10 9.21
CA GLY A 247 -41.09 -19.29 9.01
C GLY A 247 -39.89 -20.17 8.70
N ALA A 248 -38.87 -19.55 8.08
CA ALA A 248 -37.65 -20.18 7.56
C ALA A 248 -37.28 -21.43 8.39
N PRO A 249 -37.06 -22.60 7.75
CA PRO A 249 -36.88 -23.86 8.46
C PRO A 249 -35.87 -23.66 9.58
N ALA A 250 -36.27 -24.02 10.81
CA ALA A 250 -35.39 -23.98 11.98
C ALA A 250 -34.06 -24.60 11.56
N ARG A 251 -32.95 -23.85 11.75
CA ARG A 251 -31.59 -24.21 11.33
C ARG A 251 -31.39 -25.71 11.57
N THR A 252 -31.51 -26.50 10.51
CA THR A 252 -31.04 -27.88 10.52
C THR A 252 -29.57 -27.79 10.83
N GLN A 253 -29.14 -28.37 11.94
CA GLN A 253 -27.73 -28.58 12.21
C GLN A 253 -27.21 -29.47 11.09
N TYR A 254 -26.67 -28.83 10.05
CA TYR A 254 -26.01 -29.49 8.95
C TYR A 254 -24.84 -30.26 9.53
N MET A 255 -24.89 -31.60 9.48
CA MET A 255 -23.65 -32.36 9.37
C MET A 255 -23.13 -32.07 7.97
N PRO A 256 -21.97 -31.39 7.82
CA PRO A 256 -21.44 -31.13 6.49
C PRO A 256 -21.13 -32.46 5.82
N VAL A 257 -21.77 -32.71 4.68
CA VAL A 257 -21.37 -33.79 3.76
C VAL A 257 -19.87 -33.63 3.53
N GLN A 258 -19.10 -34.72 3.69
CA GLN A 258 -17.66 -34.68 3.46
C GLN A 258 -17.39 -34.25 2.01
N GLU A 259 -16.94 -33.02 1.84
CA GLU A 259 -16.58 -32.45 0.54
C GLU A 259 -15.41 -33.25 -0.05
N LYS A 260 -15.71 -34.13 -1.02
CA LYS A 260 -14.71 -34.93 -1.74
C LYS A 260 -13.79 -34.11 -2.64
N TYR A 261 -14.15 -32.87 -2.98
CA TYR A 261 -13.40 -32.00 -3.89
C TYR A 261 -13.13 -30.63 -3.26
N PHE A 262 -12.45 -30.61 -2.13
CA PHE A 262 -12.25 -29.40 -1.33
C PHE A 262 -11.44 -28.31 -2.07
N LEU A 263 -10.49 -28.71 -2.92
CA LEU A 263 -9.63 -27.79 -3.69
C LEU A 263 -10.38 -27.00 -4.77
N ASN A 264 -11.55 -27.48 -5.23
CA ASN A 264 -12.37 -26.78 -6.23
C ASN A 264 -12.83 -25.40 -5.73
N ARG A 265 -13.02 -25.23 -4.41
CA ARG A 265 -13.41 -23.94 -3.82
C ARG A 265 -12.34 -22.86 -3.97
N TYR A 266 -11.07 -23.24 -3.97
CA TYR A 266 -9.94 -22.32 -3.94
C TYR A 266 -9.25 -22.17 -5.29
N PHE A 267 -9.30 -23.19 -6.15
CA PHE A 267 -8.66 -23.21 -7.47
C PHE A 267 -9.62 -23.71 -8.56
N PRO A 268 -10.73 -22.99 -8.84
CA PRO A 268 -11.67 -23.36 -9.89
C PRO A 268 -10.96 -23.38 -11.26
N GLY A 269 -11.16 -24.43 -12.05
CA GLY A 269 -10.60 -24.58 -13.40
C GLY A 269 -9.15 -25.08 -13.49
N SER A 270 -8.48 -25.32 -12.35
CA SER A 270 -7.13 -25.91 -12.31
C SER A 270 -7.20 -27.44 -12.40
N MET A 271 -6.11 -28.09 -12.81
CA MET A 271 -5.95 -29.56 -12.75
C MET A 271 -6.19 -30.13 -11.34
N LEU A 272 -6.01 -29.32 -10.29
CA LEU A 272 -6.23 -29.71 -8.89
C LEU A 272 -7.72 -29.72 -8.47
N SER A 273 -8.61 -29.14 -9.27
CA SER A 273 -10.05 -29.05 -8.97
C SER A 273 -10.77 -30.41 -9.05
N GLY A 274 -10.30 -31.31 -9.92
CA GLY A 274 -10.84 -32.66 -10.10
C GLY A 274 -10.24 -33.73 -9.18
N ALA A 275 -9.30 -33.37 -8.30
CA ALA A 275 -8.68 -34.33 -7.39
C ALA A 275 -9.64 -34.64 -6.22
N PRO A 276 -9.97 -35.92 -5.94
CA PRO A 276 -10.89 -36.30 -4.88
C PRO A 276 -10.21 -36.24 -3.49
N LEU A 277 -9.75 -35.05 -3.10
CA LEU A 277 -9.03 -34.80 -1.85
C LEU A 277 -9.95 -34.16 -0.81
N GLY A 278 -10.05 -34.81 0.36
CA GLY A 278 -10.75 -34.27 1.53
C GLY A 278 -9.95 -33.17 2.24
N ARG A 279 -10.55 -32.51 3.25
CA ARG A 279 -9.92 -31.41 4.01
C ARG A 279 -8.53 -31.75 4.58
N GLY A 280 -8.39 -32.92 5.21
CA GLY A 280 -7.12 -33.33 5.82
C GLY A 280 -6.00 -33.58 4.81
N GLN A 281 -6.33 -34.24 3.69
CA GLN A 281 -5.37 -34.49 2.60
C GLN A 281 -4.99 -33.21 1.86
N THR A 282 -5.93 -32.24 1.78
CA THR A 282 -5.64 -30.93 1.20
C THR A 282 -4.66 -30.14 2.07
N ILE A 283 -4.82 -30.16 3.40
CA ILE A 283 -3.86 -29.54 4.33
C ILE A 283 -2.47 -30.16 4.16
N LEU A 284 -2.38 -31.48 4.06
CA LEU A 284 -1.12 -32.18 3.87
C LEU A 284 -0.47 -31.85 2.51
N LEU A 285 -1.27 -31.73 1.45
CA LEU A 285 -0.82 -31.29 0.12
C LEU A 285 -0.32 -29.84 0.15
N VAL A 286 -1.03 -28.93 0.83
CA VAL A 286 -0.61 -27.52 0.99
C VAL A 286 0.67 -27.44 1.80
N ILE A 287 0.82 -28.23 2.86
CA ILE A 287 2.07 -28.30 3.64
C ILE A 287 3.21 -28.85 2.78
N ALA A 288 2.96 -29.91 2.00
CA ALA A 288 3.97 -30.50 1.10
C ALA A 288 4.38 -29.52 -0.02
N LEU A 289 3.43 -28.83 -0.63
CA LEU A 289 3.69 -27.81 -1.65
C LEU A 289 4.38 -26.59 -1.02
N SER A 290 3.99 -26.15 0.17
CA SER A 290 4.66 -25.05 0.88
C SER A 290 6.08 -25.44 1.26
N ALA A 291 6.31 -26.67 1.72
CA ALA A 291 7.65 -27.20 1.94
C ALA A 291 8.46 -27.23 0.63
N ALA A 292 7.86 -27.68 -0.48
CA ALA A 292 8.53 -27.70 -1.77
C ALA A 292 8.81 -26.29 -2.34
N PHE A 293 7.90 -25.32 -2.21
CA PHE A 293 8.06 -23.98 -2.79
C PHE A 293 8.75 -22.98 -1.84
N VAL A 294 8.87 -23.29 -0.55
CA VAL A 294 9.58 -22.43 0.43
C VAL A 294 10.90 -23.06 0.83
N LEU A 295 10.93 -24.34 1.23
CA LEU A 295 12.18 -24.96 1.67
C LEU A 295 13.09 -25.30 0.50
N LEU A 296 12.57 -25.74 -0.66
CA LEU A 296 13.44 -26.05 -1.80
C LEU A 296 14.17 -24.80 -2.32
N PRO A 297 13.53 -23.63 -2.51
CA PRO A 297 14.26 -22.42 -2.91
C PRO A 297 15.21 -21.94 -1.82
N LEU A 298 14.88 -22.08 -0.54
CA LEU A 298 15.80 -21.73 0.55
C LEU A 298 17.02 -22.66 0.58
N VAL A 299 16.85 -23.96 0.31
CA VAL A 299 17.94 -24.92 0.18
C VAL A 299 18.76 -24.63 -1.08
N ILE A 300 18.13 -24.38 -2.22
CA ILE A 300 18.82 -23.99 -3.46
C ILE A 300 19.56 -22.67 -3.24
N MET A 301 18.97 -21.71 -2.54
CA MET A 301 19.59 -20.43 -2.21
C MET A 301 20.74 -20.61 -1.23
N ALA A 302 20.63 -21.51 -0.24
CA ALA A 302 21.73 -21.82 0.67
C ALA A 302 22.87 -22.55 -0.04
N VAL A 303 22.57 -23.47 -0.95
CA VAL A 303 23.55 -24.17 -1.79
C VAL A 303 24.20 -23.20 -2.77
N LYS A 304 23.42 -22.33 -3.43
CA LYS A 304 23.92 -21.27 -4.32
C LYS A 304 24.69 -20.22 -3.56
N HIS A 305 24.30 -19.88 -2.34
CA HIS A 305 25.01 -18.95 -1.48
C HIS A 305 26.34 -19.57 -1.03
N LYS A 306 26.37 -20.84 -0.61
CA LYS A 306 27.62 -21.56 -0.35
C LYS A 306 28.49 -21.65 -1.60
N ALA A 307 27.92 -21.99 -2.75
CA ALA A 307 28.63 -22.02 -4.03
C ALA A 307 29.16 -20.63 -4.42
N MET A 308 28.40 -19.57 -4.16
CA MET A 308 28.81 -18.18 -4.35
C MET A 308 29.92 -17.79 -3.38
N LEU A 309 29.88 -18.20 -2.12
CA LEU A 309 30.97 -18.00 -1.15
C LEU A 309 32.22 -18.79 -1.56
N THR A 310 32.06 -19.99 -2.11
CA THR A 310 33.17 -20.82 -2.63
C THR A 310 33.73 -20.21 -3.91
N ALA A 311 32.88 -19.68 -4.79
CA ALA A 311 33.27 -18.94 -5.99
C ALA A 311 33.90 -17.59 -5.63
N GLN A 312 33.43 -16.89 -4.60
CA GLN A 312 34.05 -15.68 -4.04
C GLN A 312 35.43 -16.00 -3.46
N ALA A 313 35.59 -17.15 -2.81
CA ALA A 313 36.88 -17.64 -2.36
C ALA A 313 37.81 -18.03 -3.53
N GLY A 314 37.27 -18.36 -4.71
CA GLY A 314 38.02 -18.59 -5.95
C GLY A 314 38.21 -17.35 -6.83
N ILE A 315 37.40 -16.30 -6.67
CA ILE A 315 37.48 -15.03 -7.41
C ILE A 315 38.75 -14.27 -7.05
N SER A 316 39.30 -14.47 -5.85
CA SER A 316 40.63 -13.94 -5.49
C SER A 316 41.77 -14.54 -6.32
N ALA A 317 41.59 -15.77 -6.85
CA ALA A 317 42.58 -16.43 -7.70
C ALA A 317 42.43 -16.12 -9.20
N VAL A 318 41.28 -15.55 -9.60
CA VAL A 318 40.95 -15.20 -11.00
C VAL A 318 40.47 -13.75 -11.08
N ASN A 319 41.07 -12.84 -10.30
CA ASN A 319 40.87 -11.41 -10.46
C ASN A 319 42.00 -10.87 -11.34
N TRP A 320 41.72 -10.70 -12.63
CA TRP A 320 42.64 -10.12 -13.60
C TRP A 320 42.58 -8.58 -13.61
N ASP A 321 41.65 -7.99 -12.86
CA ASP A 321 41.66 -6.57 -12.52
C ASP A 321 42.40 -6.40 -11.19
N GLY A 322 43.56 -5.74 -11.22
CA GLY A 322 44.44 -5.56 -10.08
C GLY A 322 43.71 -5.08 -8.83
N THR A 323 43.44 -6.01 -7.91
CA THR A 323 42.95 -5.74 -6.55
C THR A 323 44.05 -5.26 -5.61
N GLU A 324 44.90 -4.36 -6.07
CA GLU A 324 45.69 -3.50 -5.19
C GLU A 324 45.04 -2.11 -5.11
N TRP A 325 43.72 -2.05 -4.96
CA TRP A 325 43.15 -0.88 -4.33
C TRP A 325 43.37 -0.99 -2.82
N THR A 326 44.58 -0.65 -2.38
CA THR A 326 44.79 -0.26 -1.00
C THR A 326 44.13 1.09 -0.79
N PRO A 327 43.20 1.26 0.17
CA PRO A 327 42.73 2.59 0.51
C PRO A 327 43.95 3.47 0.77
N PRO A 328 44.01 4.69 0.21
CA PRO A 328 45.18 5.54 0.36
C PRO A 328 45.47 5.67 1.86
N LYS A 329 46.64 5.21 2.29
CA LYS A 329 47.11 5.43 3.64
C LYS A 329 47.47 6.90 3.73
N THR A 330 46.52 7.72 4.15
CA THR A 330 46.78 9.14 4.43
C THR A 330 47.73 9.18 5.63
N GLN A 331 49.00 9.40 5.38
CA GLN A 331 49.94 9.77 6.42
C GLN A 331 49.60 11.21 6.83
N LEU A 332 48.74 11.34 7.84
CA LEU A 332 48.55 12.60 8.55
C LEU A 332 49.79 12.85 9.38
N SER A 333 50.80 13.47 8.77
CA SER A 333 51.92 14.04 9.50
C SER A 333 51.36 15.11 10.43
N THR A 334 51.34 14.79 11.72
CA THR A 334 50.91 15.75 12.75
C THR A 334 52.02 16.75 12.98
N PHE A 335 51.72 18.04 12.92
CA PHE A 335 52.64 19.10 13.34
C PHE A 335 52.74 19.21 14.86
N ARG A 336 52.01 18.37 15.62
CA ARG A 336 51.97 18.40 17.08
C ARG A 336 53.25 17.86 17.68
N VAL A 337 53.83 18.64 18.58
CA VAL A 337 54.98 18.24 19.39
C VAL A 337 54.48 17.62 20.69
N THR A 338 54.80 16.34 20.92
CA THR A 338 54.43 15.62 22.15
C THR A 338 54.90 16.39 23.40
N GLY A 339 54.00 16.60 24.35
CA GLY A 339 54.27 17.34 25.59
C GLY A 339 54.31 18.87 25.46
N LYS A 340 54.19 19.46 24.26
CA LYS A 340 54.07 20.92 24.11
C LYS A 340 52.66 21.37 24.54
N ILE A 341 52.60 22.26 25.52
CA ILE A 341 51.36 22.78 26.11
C ILE A 341 51.11 24.20 25.60
N ALA A 342 49.93 24.46 25.04
CA ALA A 342 49.49 25.82 24.75
C ALA A 342 49.13 26.53 26.07
N LYS A 343 49.94 27.51 26.50
CA LYS A 343 49.70 28.27 27.75
C LYS A 343 48.93 29.57 27.53
N ASN A 344 48.72 29.97 26.28
CA ASN A 344 48.17 31.27 25.86
C ASN A 344 46.69 31.19 25.44
N LEU A 345 45.94 30.17 25.90
CA LEU A 345 44.49 30.14 25.67
C LEU A 345 43.76 31.11 26.59
N SER A 346 42.77 31.81 26.04
CA SER A 346 41.81 32.58 26.83
C SER A 346 40.95 31.62 27.67
N PRO A 347 40.31 32.10 28.76
CA PRO A 347 39.40 31.26 29.54
C PRO A 347 38.30 30.62 28.65
N ILE A 348 37.74 31.38 27.72
CA ILE A 348 36.69 30.92 26.80
C ILE A 348 37.21 29.81 25.88
N GLU A 349 38.41 29.98 25.29
CA GLU A 349 39.08 28.96 24.48
C GLU A 349 39.37 27.68 25.28
N ALA A 350 39.82 27.83 26.52
CA ALA A 350 40.07 26.70 27.41
C ALA A 350 38.78 25.94 27.74
N GLY A 351 37.64 26.63 27.92
CA GLY A 351 36.35 25.98 28.15
C GLY A 351 35.91 25.10 26.97
N VAL A 352 36.15 25.55 25.74
CA VAL A 352 35.91 24.74 24.53
C VAL A 352 36.83 23.51 24.50
N LEU A 353 38.12 23.67 24.77
CA LEU A 353 39.09 22.57 24.81
C LEU A 353 38.75 21.50 25.87
N LEU A 354 38.21 21.93 27.01
CA LEU A 354 37.80 21.06 28.10
C LEU A 354 36.47 20.33 27.84
N GLY A 355 35.76 20.69 26.77
CA GLY A 355 34.53 20.02 26.34
C GLY A 355 33.27 20.47 27.09
N LEU A 356 33.21 21.73 27.56
CA LEU A 356 31.96 22.26 28.08
C LEU A 356 30.89 22.37 26.98
N PRO A 357 29.60 22.17 27.30
CA PRO A 357 28.51 22.43 26.36
C PRO A 357 28.55 23.87 25.84
N LEU A 358 28.38 24.06 24.53
CA LEU A 358 28.45 25.39 23.91
C LEU A 358 27.36 26.33 24.44
N SER A 359 26.19 25.80 24.79
CA SER A 359 25.11 26.56 25.43
C SER A 359 25.51 27.14 26.78
N ASP A 360 26.24 26.38 27.59
CA ASP A 360 26.71 26.82 28.91
C ASP A 360 27.79 27.90 28.76
N MET A 361 28.66 27.75 27.77
CA MET A 361 29.68 28.74 27.41
C MET A 361 29.05 30.06 26.97
N LEU A 362 28.06 30.02 26.07
CA LEU A 362 27.34 31.22 25.64
C LEU A 362 26.58 31.86 26.80
N GLY A 363 25.94 31.06 27.66
CA GLY A 363 25.27 31.56 28.87
C GLY A 363 26.23 32.27 29.83
N LEU A 364 27.43 31.72 30.03
CA LEU A 364 28.51 32.38 30.80
C LEU A 364 28.95 33.68 30.14
N MET A 365 29.09 33.73 28.81
CA MET A 365 29.47 34.96 28.09
C MET A 365 28.41 36.05 28.25
N VAL A 366 27.12 35.71 28.09
CA VAL A 366 26.01 36.66 28.26
C VAL A 366 25.96 37.21 29.69
N ALA A 367 26.06 36.34 30.70
CA ALA A 367 26.04 36.77 32.10
C ALA A 367 27.30 37.57 32.49
N ASN A 368 28.46 37.25 31.91
CA ASN A 368 29.70 38.01 32.09
C ASN A 368 29.57 39.42 31.47
N MET A 369 28.98 39.53 30.28
CA MET A 369 28.69 40.81 29.63
C MET A 369 27.66 41.64 30.41
N GLU A 370 26.66 41.00 31.03
CA GLU A 370 25.73 41.67 31.95
C GLU A 370 26.48 42.20 33.19
N ARG A 371 27.37 41.40 33.79
CA ARG A 371 28.19 41.83 34.94
C ARG A 371 29.04 43.06 34.61
N LYS A 372 29.59 43.13 33.39
CA LYS A 372 30.39 44.25 32.89
C LYS A 372 29.56 45.49 32.53
N GLY A 373 28.25 45.37 32.44
CA GLY A 373 27.36 46.43 31.95
C GLY A 373 27.34 46.60 30.43
N VAL A 374 27.98 45.71 29.65
CA VAL A 374 28.03 45.79 28.18
C VAL A 374 26.64 45.56 27.56
N LEU A 375 25.85 44.69 28.20
CA LEU A 375 24.46 44.42 27.84
C LEU A 375 23.58 44.37 29.10
N LYS A 376 22.27 44.51 28.91
CA LYS A 376 21.27 44.29 29.95
C LYS A 376 20.32 43.19 29.52
N VAL A 377 20.13 42.17 30.36
CA VAL A 377 19.16 41.11 30.07
C VAL A 377 17.75 41.59 30.44
N ARG A 378 16.82 41.60 29.49
CA ARG A 378 15.41 41.96 29.70
C ARG A 378 14.57 40.77 30.19
N GLY A 379 14.91 39.57 29.72
CA GLY A 379 14.26 38.32 30.11
C GLY A 379 15.16 37.12 29.82
N TYR A 380 14.99 36.04 30.58
CA TYR A 380 15.76 34.80 30.45
C TYR A 380 14.99 33.65 29.77
N SER A 381 13.67 33.80 29.58
CA SER A 381 12.80 32.82 28.90
C SER A 381 11.56 33.51 28.30
N PRO A 382 11.56 33.91 27.03
CA PRO A 382 12.68 33.79 26.08
C PRO A 382 13.84 34.73 26.42
N LEU A 383 15.07 34.34 26.11
CA LEU A 383 16.25 35.18 26.31
C LEU A 383 16.18 36.41 25.41
N SER A 384 16.11 37.60 26.03
CA SER A 384 16.11 38.89 25.34
C SER A 384 17.14 39.80 25.99
N VAL A 385 18.05 40.34 25.18
CA VAL A 385 19.17 41.18 25.60
C VAL A 385 19.10 42.54 24.92
N GLU A 386 19.41 43.58 25.68
CA GLU A 386 19.49 44.95 25.19
C GLU A 386 20.94 45.40 25.22
N ARG A 387 21.45 45.84 24.07
CA ARG A 387 22.79 46.42 23.95
C ARG A 387 22.81 47.78 24.64
N GLN A 388 23.84 48.07 25.44
CA GLN A 388 23.98 49.39 26.03
C GLN A 388 24.42 50.42 24.97
N PRO A 389 23.76 51.59 24.87
CA PRO A 389 24.13 52.61 23.89
C PRO A 389 25.58 53.08 24.08
N GLY A 390 26.37 53.03 23.00
CA GLY A 390 27.75 53.54 22.99
C GLY A 390 28.86 52.51 23.28
N ILE A 391 28.51 51.26 23.62
CA ILE A 391 29.49 50.16 23.83
C ILE A 391 29.36 49.17 22.68
N SER A 392 30.37 49.12 21.80
CA SER A 392 30.40 48.22 20.63
C SER A 392 31.35 47.02 20.78
N THR A 393 32.20 47.03 21.80
CA THR A 393 33.23 46.01 22.03
C THR A 393 33.30 45.63 23.50
N SER A 394 33.48 44.33 23.78
CA SER A 394 33.87 43.86 25.11
C SER A 394 35.40 43.67 25.17
N ASN A 395 35.92 43.45 26.38
CA ASN A 395 37.35 43.17 26.62
C ASN A 395 37.83 41.88 25.92
N ASP A 396 36.92 40.93 25.65
CA ASP A 396 37.23 39.68 24.97
C ASP A 396 36.71 39.71 23.51
N PRO A 397 37.52 39.31 22.52
CA PRO A 397 37.13 39.31 21.12
C PRO A 397 35.94 38.38 20.84
N TYR A 398 35.77 37.29 21.59
CA TYR A 398 34.68 36.34 21.42
C TYR A 398 33.35 36.88 21.98
N GLU A 399 33.41 37.61 23.10
CA GLU A 399 32.25 38.34 23.62
C GLU A 399 31.83 39.44 22.64
N THR A 400 32.78 40.11 21.99
CA THR A 400 32.50 41.11 20.95
C THR A 400 31.84 40.48 19.72
N ALA A 401 32.32 39.31 19.30
CA ALA A 401 31.70 38.55 18.21
C ALA A 401 30.25 38.17 18.54
N LEU A 402 29.99 37.69 19.76
CA LEU A 402 28.63 37.38 20.23
C LEU A 402 27.76 38.63 20.39
N LEU A 403 28.34 39.75 20.83
CA LEU A 403 27.64 41.03 20.95
C LEU A 403 27.14 41.48 19.58
N ALA A 404 27.94 41.31 18.51
CA ALA A 404 27.57 41.65 17.13
C ALA A 404 26.43 40.78 16.57
N SER A 405 26.25 39.57 17.10
CA SER A 405 25.18 38.62 16.74
C SER A 405 23.78 38.98 17.25
N ILE A 406 23.67 39.95 18.15
CA ILE A 406 22.36 40.34 18.73
C ILE A 406 21.53 41.13 17.71
N GLY A 407 20.31 40.66 17.42
CA GLY A 407 19.37 41.33 16.53
C GLY A 407 18.81 42.65 17.10
N PRO A 408 18.18 43.50 16.26
CA PRO A 408 17.52 44.73 16.72
C PRO A 408 16.36 44.49 17.70
N ASP A 409 15.76 43.30 17.65
CA ASP A 409 14.72 42.79 18.54
C ASP A 409 15.26 42.30 19.91
N GLY A 410 16.58 42.27 20.06
CA GLY A 410 17.25 41.79 21.26
C GLY A 410 17.32 40.27 21.37
N ALA A 411 16.99 39.54 20.30
CA ALA A 411 17.21 38.09 20.23
C ALA A 411 18.63 37.79 19.75
N ILE A 412 19.20 36.67 20.21
CA ILE A 412 20.43 36.13 19.62
C ILE A 412 19.99 35.24 18.46
N ASP A 413 20.28 35.66 17.23
CA ASP A 413 19.94 34.87 16.06
C ASP A 413 20.83 33.63 15.95
N GLN A 414 20.28 32.55 15.40
CA GLN A 414 21.02 31.31 15.20
C GLN A 414 22.27 31.53 14.30
N PRO A 415 22.20 32.25 13.16
CA PRO A 415 23.37 32.49 12.31
C PRO A 415 24.48 33.29 13.00
N GLY A 416 24.14 34.25 13.85
CA GLY A 416 25.13 35.03 14.58
C GLY A 416 25.77 34.24 15.73
N ALA A 417 25.02 33.38 16.43
CA ALA A 417 25.60 32.45 17.41
C ALA A 417 26.58 31.47 16.74
N GLU A 418 26.21 30.95 15.56
CA GLU A 418 27.08 30.11 14.72
C GLU A 418 28.38 30.84 14.33
N SER A 419 28.28 32.09 13.90
CA SER A 419 29.44 32.90 13.48
C SER A 419 30.41 33.15 14.63
N ALA A 420 29.89 33.47 15.82
CA ALA A 420 30.72 33.66 17.02
C ALA A 420 31.48 32.39 17.39
N ILE A 421 30.84 31.22 17.31
CA ILE A 421 31.48 29.93 17.59
C ILE A 421 32.48 29.54 16.50
N LYS A 422 32.20 29.81 15.22
CA LYS A 422 33.18 29.63 14.13
C LYS A 422 34.44 30.46 14.36
N THR A 423 34.29 31.69 14.84
CA THR A 423 35.42 32.59 15.17
C THR A 423 36.22 32.04 16.35
N LEU A 424 35.55 31.54 17.39
CA LEU A 424 36.18 30.88 18.53
C LEU A 424 36.93 29.60 18.13
N ALA A 425 36.34 28.77 17.26
CA ALA A 425 36.97 27.57 16.73
C ALA A 425 38.25 27.90 15.96
N ALA A 426 38.21 28.91 15.08
CA ALA A 426 39.36 29.34 14.29
C ALA A 426 40.51 29.86 15.17
N GLY A 427 40.21 30.69 16.18
CA GLY A 427 41.20 31.20 17.12
C GLY A 427 41.84 30.09 17.98
N LEU A 428 41.04 29.12 18.41
CA LEU A 428 41.50 27.94 19.14
C LEU A 428 42.42 27.06 18.27
N GLU A 429 42.03 26.78 17.02
CA GLU A 429 42.84 25.97 16.09
C GLU A 429 44.18 26.62 15.78
N GLN A 430 44.21 27.94 15.57
CA GLN A 430 45.45 28.69 15.35
C GLN A 430 46.41 28.61 16.54
N LYS A 431 45.92 28.37 17.76
CA LYS A 431 46.75 28.25 18.96
C LYS A 431 47.14 26.80 19.28
N LEU A 432 46.36 25.83 18.81
CA LEU A 432 46.55 24.40 19.12
C LEU A 432 47.26 23.60 18.01
N TRP A 433 47.59 24.21 16.87
CA TRP A 433 48.10 23.53 15.69
C TRP A 433 49.36 22.66 15.94
N ASP A 434 50.26 23.08 16.83
CA ASP A 434 51.53 22.40 17.15
C ASP A 434 51.60 21.79 18.55
N CYS A 435 50.50 21.83 19.30
CA CYS A 435 50.46 21.42 20.70
C CYS A 435 49.92 20.01 20.89
N ASP A 436 50.33 19.37 21.99
CA ASP A 436 49.77 18.11 22.45
C ASP A 436 48.43 18.37 23.15
N LEU A 437 47.33 17.90 22.54
CA LEU A 437 45.98 18.15 23.04
C LEU A 437 45.73 17.52 24.41
N GLU A 438 46.23 16.32 24.66
CA GLU A 438 45.98 15.63 25.93
C GLU A 438 46.77 16.28 27.06
N ALA A 439 48.03 16.66 26.80
CA ALA A 439 48.84 17.42 27.75
C ALA A 439 48.21 18.80 28.04
N THR A 440 47.70 19.48 27.02
CA THR A 440 47.06 20.79 27.14
C THR A 440 45.74 20.70 27.90
N ARG A 441 44.89 19.70 27.62
CA ARG A 441 43.65 19.44 28.37
C ARG A 441 43.93 19.16 29.84
N LYS A 442 44.93 18.34 30.14
CA LYS A 442 45.36 18.04 31.52
C LYS A 442 45.82 19.30 32.26
N TYR A 443 46.60 20.16 31.60
CA TYR A 443 47.05 21.43 32.17
C TYR A 443 45.88 22.35 32.54
N TYR A 444 44.94 22.57 31.61
CA TYR A 444 43.78 23.43 31.88
C TYR A 444 42.79 22.83 32.87
N ARG A 445 42.71 21.50 32.98
CA ARG A 445 41.91 20.85 34.02
C ARG A 445 42.43 21.19 35.41
N ALA A 446 43.75 21.10 35.62
CA ALA A 446 44.38 21.52 36.86
C ALA A 446 44.19 23.03 37.12
N GLU A 447 44.12 23.83 36.06
CA GLU A 447 43.88 25.27 36.17
C GLU A 447 42.45 25.62 36.60
N VAL A 448 41.45 24.84 36.17
CA VAL A 448 40.08 24.98 36.68
C VAL A 448 40.04 24.74 38.19
N ASP A 449 40.73 23.72 38.69
CA ASP A 449 40.75 23.42 40.13
C ASP A 449 41.47 24.52 40.92
N ARG A 450 42.55 25.07 40.36
CA ARG A 450 43.36 26.12 40.99
C ARG A 450 42.69 27.50 40.97
N ARG A 451 42.13 27.91 39.83
CA ARG A 451 41.56 29.25 39.63
C ARG A 451 40.06 29.31 39.88
N GLY A 452 39.34 28.18 39.82
CA GLY A 452 37.90 28.12 40.01
C GLY A 452 37.42 28.54 41.40
N ARG A 453 38.33 28.56 42.38
CA ARG A 453 38.09 29.04 43.76
C ARG A 453 38.39 30.54 43.95
N GLN A 454 38.84 31.23 42.91
CA GLN A 454 39.10 32.67 42.97
C GLN A 454 37.79 33.46 42.94
N ALA A 455 37.82 34.70 43.44
CA ALA A 455 36.64 35.56 43.44
C ALA A 455 36.15 35.83 42.00
N PRO A 456 34.83 35.78 41.74
CA PRO A 456 34.23 35.95 40.42
C PRO A 456 34.23 37.42 39.92
N GLU A 457 34.95 38.31 40.59
CA GLU A 457 35.02 39.74 40.28
C GLU A 457 35.81 40.03 39.00
N THR A 458 36.79 39.17 38.69
CA THR A 458 37.59 39.28 37.45
C THR A 458 36.97 38.45 36.33
N ASP A 459 37.16 38.88 35.07
CA ASP A 459 36.67 38.15 33.89
C ASP A 459 37.16 36.70 33.86
N GLY A 460 38.47 36.51 34.10
CA GLY A 460 39.05 35.17 34.21
C GLY A 460 38.45 34.38 35.37
N GLY A 461 38.37 34.97 36.57
CA GLY A 461 37.82 34.32 37.76
C GLY A 461 36.38 33.85 37.58
N TYR A 462 35.56 34.65 36.88
CA TYR A 462 34.18 34.28 36.56
C TYR A 462 34.10 33.05 35.64
N TYR A 463 34.86 33.04 34.54
CA TYR A 463 34.87 31.88 33.64
C TYR A 463 35.41 30.63 34.33
N TRP A 464 36.54 30.72 35.04
CA TRP A 464 37.12 29.59 35.77
C TRP A 464 36.18 29.05 36.86
N GLY A 465 35.49 29.94 37.59
CA GLY A 465 34.51 29.53 38.59
C GLY A 465 33.25 28.91 37.98
N GLY A 466 32.83 29.37 36.79
CA GLY A 466 31.77 28.72 36.00
C GLY A 466 32.16 27.30 35.58
N TYR A 467 33.41 27.08 35.16
CA TYR A 467 33.92 25.74 34.80
C TYR A 467 34.06 24.84 36.02
N HIS A 468 34.52 25.38 37.15
CA HIS A 468 34.58 24.66 38.41
C HIS A 468 33.19 24.21 38.85
N ARG A 469 32.18 25.09 38.76
CA ARG A 469 30.76 24.74 38.98
C ARG A 469 30.33 23.57 38.10
N HIS A 470 30.62 23.62 36.80
CA HIS A 470 30.22 22.56 35.87
C HIS A 470 30.86 21.20 36.22
N TYR A 471 32.15 21.18 36.54
CA TYR A 471 32.86 19.93 36.79
C TYR A 471 32.70 19.35 38.20
N HIS A 472 32.59 20.20 39.23
CA HIS A 472 32.43 19.78 40.62
C HIS A 472 30.96 19.74 41.08
N ARG A 473 30.03 20.18 40.22
CA ARG A 473 28.58 20.30 40.52
C ARG A 473 28.30 21.19 41.73
N ASP A 474 29.14 22.20 41.96
CA ASP A 474 28.96 23.16 43.05
C ASP A 474 27.71 24.02 42.83
N ILE A 475 26.95 24.24 43.90
CA ILE A 475 25.78 25.12 43.86
C ILE A 475 26.24 26.53 44.26
N ASN A 476 26.64 27.34 43.27
CA ASN A 476 26.99 28.74 43.48
C ASN A 476 25.97 29.67 42.79
N PRO A 477 25.19 30.45 43.56
CA PRO A 477 24.13 31.32 43.02
C PRO A 477 24.62 32.37 42.02
N VAL A 478 25.90 32.74 42.05
CA VAL A 478 26.52 33.72 41.15
C VAL A 478 26.35 33.34 39.67
N TYR A 479 26.23 32.03 39.39
CA TYR A 479 26.13 31.52 38.02
C TYR A 479 24.69 31.14 37.61
N ASP A 480 23.67 31.36 38.46
CA ASP A 480 22.29 30.94 38.15
C ASP A 480 21.73 31.66 36.93
N ARG A 481 22.08 32.94 36.76
CA ARG A 481 21.75 33.72 35.56
C ARG A 481 22.39 33.14 34.29
N ALA A 482 23.64 32.69 34.39
CA ALA A 482 24.35 32.05 33.29
C ALA A 482 23.69 30.70 32.92
N SER A 483 23.27 29.91 33.91
CA SER A 483 22.55 28.65 33.68
C SER A 483 21.19 28.87 33.02
N LEU A 484 20.44 29.90 33.43
CA LEU A 484 19.16 30.26 32.80
C LEU A 484 19.36 30.68 31.34
N ALA A 485 20.29 31.61 31.08
CA ALA A 485 20.62 32.04 29.72
C ALA A 485 21.08 30.87 28.84
N GLY A 486 21.94 29.98 29.37
CA GLY A 486 22.39 28.80 28.66
C GLY A 486 21.27 27.80 28.36
N SER A 487 20.31 27.63 29.29
CA SER A 487 19.18 26.72 29.09
C SER A 487 18.22 27.16 27.99
N ASP A 488 17.96 28.46 27.88
CA ASP A 488 17.11 29.04 26.82
C ASP A 488 17.81 29.02 25.45
N LEU A 489 19.13 29.30 25.44
CA LEU A 489 19.96 29.14 24.24
C LEU A 489 20.03 27.68 23.78
N LYS A 490 20.07 26.72 24.69
CA LYS A 490 20.01 25.29 24.36
C LYS A 490 18.67 24.91 23.72
N ALA A 491 17.57 25.55 24.13
CA ALA A 491 16.25 25.33 23.54
C ALA A 491 16.11 25.99 22.16
N SER A 492 16.81 27.11 21.95
CA SER A 492 16.74 27.90 20.72
C SER A 492 17.74 27.49 19.64
N LEU A 493 18.85 26.83 20.00
CA LEU A 493 19.90 26.39 19.08
C LEU A 493 19.69 24.92 18.64
N PRO A 494 20.24 24.51 17.47
CA PRO A 494 20.16 23.13 16.99
C PRO A 494 20.69 22.11 18.02
N ALA A 495 20.12 20.89 18.04
CA ALA A 495 20.48 19.85 19.00
C ALA A 495 22.00 19.54 19.04
N ASP A 496 22.69 19.70 17.90
CA ASP A 496 24.14 19.49 17.77
C ASP A 496 24.97 20.49 18.59
N PHE A 497 24.42 21.65 18.98
CA PHE A 497 25.07 22.64 19.86
C PHE A 497 25.06 22.22 21.34
N GLY A 498 24.05 21.45 21.75
CA GLY A 498 23.86 21.08 23.16
C GLY A 498 24.86 20.04 23.68
N ALA A 499 25.60 19.37 22.80
CA ALA A 499 26.48 18.24 23.12
C ALA A 499 27.98 18.60 23.22
N GLY A 500 28.37 19.85 22.94
CA GLY A 500 29.75 20.34 23.05
C GLY A 500 30.51 20.43 21.72
N PHE A 501 31.79 20.81 21.79
CA PHE A 501 32.59 21.15 20.61
C PHE A 501 32.90 19.96 19.67
N ASP A 502 33.08 18.76 20.21
CA ASP A 502 33.31 17.56 19.39
C ASP A 502 32.09 17.19 18.52
N SER A 503 30.89 17.38 19.07
CA SER A 503 29.63 17.24 18.33
C SER A 503 29.50 18.33 17.26
N PHE A 504 29.85 19.58 17.60
CA PHE A 504 29.87 20.67 16.63
C PHE A 504 30.85 20.38 15.49
N ARG A 505 32.07 19.90 15.78
CA ARG A 505 33.11 19.59 14.78
C ARG A 505 32.68 18.50 13.78
N THR A 506 31.84 17.57 14.22
CA THR A 506 31.33 16.48 13.37
C THR A 506 30.00 16.84 12.68
N SER A 507 29.36 17.93 13.07
CA SER A 507 28.12 18.43 12.46
C SER A 507 28.35 19.06 11.07
N ALA A 508 27.30 19.10 10.24
CA ALA A 508 27.34 19.74 8.92
C ALA A 508 27.70 21.24 8.98
N MET A 509 27.45 21.89 10.12
CA MET A 509 27.61 23.33 10.33
C MET A 509 29.08 23.76 10.45
N CYS A 510 29.93 22.81 10.85
CA CYS A 510 31.38 22.90 10.81
C CYS A 510 31.90 22.88 9.35
N TYR A 511 31.33 22.01 8.51
CA TYR A 511 31.73 21.85 7.11
C TYR A 511 31.33 23.04 6.22
N GLU A 512 30.26 23.76 6.55
CA GLU A 512 29.87 25.01 5.86
C GLU A 512 30.63 26.26 6.38
N GLY A 513 31.57 26.09 7.31
CA GLY A 513 32.35 27.16 7.95
C GLY A 513 33.85 27.05 7.70
N ALA A 514 34.64 27.40 8.74
CA ALA A 514 36.11 27.56 8.72
C ALA A 514 36.91 26.40 8.08
N PHE A 515 36.31 25.21 7.92
CA PHE A 515 36.95 24.03 7.32
C PHE A 515 36.90 24.00 5.78
N ALA A 516 36.02 24.78 5.15
CA ALA A 516 35.93 24.89 3.69
C ALA A 516 37.19 25.53 3.06
N ASN A 517 37.92 26.37 3.82
CA ASN A 517 39.12 27.07 3.38
C ASN A 517 40.43 26.44 3.91
N SER A 518 40.38 25.19 4.38
CA SER A 518 41.62 24.51 4.76
C SER A 518 42.32 23.99 3.52
N ALA A 519 43.63 24.21 3.40
CA ALA A 519 44.44 23.65 2.30
C ALA A 519 44.26 22.12 2.16
N CYS A 520 43.94 21.44 3.27
CA CYS A 520 43.62 20.02 3.30
C CYS A 520 42.24 19.70 2.66
N HIS A 521 41.23 20.56 2.85
CA HIS A 521 39.93 20.42 2.18
C HIS A 521 40.07 20.65 0.68
N ASP A 522 40.77 21.71 0.25
CA ASP A 522 41.00 21.97 -1.17
C ASP A 522 41.80 20.85 -1.84
N ALA A 523 42.86 20.36 -1.19
CA ALA A 523 43.66 19.25 -1.73
C ALA A 523 42.85 17.94 -1.84
N CYS A 524 42.06 17.59 -0.82
CA CYS A 524 41.26 16.37 -0.83
C CYS A 524 40.02 16.48 -1.73
N HIS A 525 39.35 17.65 -1.76
CA HIS A 525 38.19 17.89 -2.62
C HIS A 525 38.62 17.92 -4.09
N SER A 526 39.74 18.56 -4.42
CA SER A 526 40.29 18.56 -5.78
C SER A 526 40.70 17.14 -6.21
N ALA A 527 41.42 16.40 -5.37
CA ALA A 527 41.83 15.03 -5.71
C ALA A 527 40.63 14.08 -5.92
N CYS A 528 39.58 14.20 -5.11
CA CYS A 528 38.37 13.39 -5.26
C CYS A 528 37.49 13.84 -6.44
N HIS A 529 37.40 15.15 -6.69
CA HIS A 529 36.66 15.70 -7.81
C HIS A 529 37.32 15.32 -9.13
N ASP A 530 38.65 15.46 -9.24
CA ASP A 530 39.43 15.10 -10.42
C ASP A 530 39.36 13.60 -10.70
N ALA A 531 39.49 12.74 -9.68
CA ALA A 531 39.37 11.30 -9.86
C ALA A 531 37.98 10.87 -10.38
N CYS A 532 36.90 11.46 -9.83
CA CYS A 532 35.53 11.17 -10.28
C CYS A 532 35.24 11.75 -11.67
N HIS A 533 35.68 12.97 -11.98
CA HIS A 533 35.51 13.57 -13.31
C HIS A 533 36.29 12.79 -14.37
N SER A 534 37.53 12.38 -14.07
CA SER A 534 38.38 11.59 -14.96
C SER A 534 37.78 10.22 -15.26
N ALA A 535 37.21 9.53 -14.27
CA ALA A 535 36.57 8.23 -14.45
C ALA A 535 35.29 8.35 -15.33
N CYS A 536 34.47 9.38 -15.12
CA CYS A 536 33.29 9.64 -15.94
C CYS A 536 33.65 10.03 -17.39
N HIS A 537 34.68 10.88 -17.59
CA HIS A 537 35.16 11.21 -18.94
C HIS A 537 35.72 9.98 -19.67
N SER A 538 36.52 9.16 -18.98
CA SER A 538 37.11 7.93 -19.53
C SER A 538 36.04 6.91 -19.96
N ALA A 539 34.99 6.73 -19.16
CA ALA A 539 33.90 5.81 -19.47
C ALA A 539 33.11 6.26 -20.72
N CYS A 540 32.84 7.56 -20.86
CA CYS A 540 32.16 8.11 -22.03
C CYS A 540 33.01 8.06 -23.31
N HIS A 541 34.33 8.30 -23.21
CA HIS A 541 35.25 8.23 -24.36
C HIS A 541 35.44 6.79 -24.85
N SER A 542 35.51 5.82 -23.92
CA SER A 542 35.68 4.40 -24.24
C SER A 542 34.44 3.81 -24.94
N ALA A 543 33.24 4.21 -24.51
CA ALA A 543 31.98 3.80 -25.14
C ALA A 543 31.85 4.31 -26.60
N CYS A 544 32.34 5.52 -26.88
CA CYS A 544 32.34 6.09 -28.23
C CYS A 544 33.38 5.42 -29.15
N HIS A 545 34.58 5.09 -28.66
CA HIS A 545 35.59 4.37 -29.45
C HIS A 545 35.16 2.91 -29.77
N GLY A 546 34.51 2.23 -28.82
CA GLY A 546 33.99 0.86 -29.03
C GLY A 546 32.92 0.78 -30.12
N ALA A 547 32.01 1.77 -30.18
CA ALA A 547 30.97 1.84 -31.20
C ALA A 547 31.54 2.06 -32.62
N CYS A 548 32.59 2.90 -32.75
CA CYS A 548 33.26 3.13 -34.03
C CYS A 548 34.08 1.92 -34.52
N HIS A 549 34.79 1.20 -33.62
CA HIS A 549 35.50 -0.02 -34.01
C HIS A 549 34.55 -1.17 -34.37
N GLY A 550 33.40 -1.29 -33.69
CA GLY A 550 32.38 -2.30 -34.01
C GLY A 550 31.77 -2.16 -35.41
N ALA A 551 31.61 -0.93 -35.89
CA ALA A 551 31.08 -0.64 -37.23
C ALA A 551 32.09 -0.94 -38.36
N CYS A 552 33.40 -0.83 -38.09
CA CYS A 552 34.44 -1.10 -39.10
C CYS A 552 34.77 -2.58 -39.28
N VAL A 553 34.55 -3.44 -38.28
CA VAL A 553 34.84 -4.89 -38.39
C VAL A 553 33.62 -5.71 -38.83
N SER A 554 32.42 -5.12 -38.86
CA SER A 554 31.18 -5.80 -39.28
C SER A 554 30.72 -5.50 -40.71
N SER A 555 31.44 -4.65 -41.47
CA SER A 555 31.13 -4.32 -42.88
C SER A 555 32.02 -5.06 -43.90
N GLY A 556 32.76 -6.07 -43.45
CA GLY A 556 33.66 -6.87 -44.27
C GLY A 556 33.39 -8.37 -44.20
N HIS A 557 32.14 -8.81 -44.34
CA HIS A 557 31.76 -10.16 -44.80
C HIS A 557 30.36 -10.16 -45.40
#